data_AF-A0A9E0HXE4-F1
#
_entry.id   AF-A0A9E0HXE4-F1
#
_cell.length_a   1.000
_cell.length_b   1.000
_cell.length_c   1.000
_cell.angle_alpha   90.00
_cell.angle_beta   90.00
_cell.angle_gamma   90.00
#
_symmetry.space_group_name_H-M   'P 1'
#
loop_
_entity.id
_entity.type
_entity.pdbx_description
1 polymer ?
#
loop_
_entity_poly.entity_id
_entity_poly.type
_entity_poly.pdbx_seq_one_letter_code
_entity_poly.pdbx_strand_id
1 'polypeptide(L)'
;MRLSLNELMDKLGVPYALSAYETHPWSSFDSFKGLTCSAEVRMGPGGDEIAAEIQLIYDTPPAGKPSIQQLMWLRVTPHVQEKWGTSHLRIRNENWENKVYKWEEKCCDLFRACIAEIELGNIPDFDALVDREMRSKERFGDQRGSGAGKAPKIKPAQLLDLKRGGGF
;
A
#
# COMPACT_ATOMS: atom_id res chain seq x y z
N MET A 1 12.29 -0.87 -7.14
CA MET A 1 11.65 0.46 -7.03
C MET A 1 12.73 1.51 -6.80
N ARG A 2 12.57 2.74 -7.31
CA ARG A 2 13.52 3.85 -7.11
C ARG A 2 12.78 5.18 -7.09
N LEU A 3 12.39 5.64 -5.90
CA LEU A 3 11.53 6.81 -5.70
C LEU A 3 12.26 7.93 -4.96
N SER A 4 11.86 9.17 -5.17
CA SER A 4 12.20 10.25 -4.23
C SER A 4 11.53 10.00 -2.87
N LEU A 5 12.01 10.67 -1.81
CA LEU A 5 11.41 10.56 -0.48
C LEU A 5 9.92 10.93 -0.49
N ASN A 6 9.54 12.01 -1.20
CA ASN A 6 8.15 12.44 -1.28
C ASN A 6 7.25 11.41 -1.96
N GLU A 7 7.70 10.82 -3.08
CA GLU A 7 6.95 9.77 -3.78
C GLU A 7 6.81 8.51 -2.91
N LEU A 8 7.84 8.17 -2.13
CA LEU A 8 7.78 7.07 -1.18
C LEU A 8 6.77 7.33 -0.06
N MET A 9 6.75 8.54 0.51
CA MET A 9 5.80 8.92 1.55
C MET A 9 4.36 8.84 1.04
N ASP A 10 4.09 9.38 -0.16
CA ASP A 10 2.79 9.29 -0.81
C ASP A 10 2.36 7.82 -1.02
N LYS A 11 3.29 6.98 -1.50
CA LYS A 11 3.07 5.53 -1.63
C LYS A 11 2.74 4.83 -0.32
N LEU A 12 3.33 5.28 0.80
CA LEU A 12 3.07 4.75 2.13
C LEU A 12 1.84 5.42 2.80
N GLY A 13 1.23 6.41 2.15
CA GLY A 13 0.09 7.17 2.68
C GLY A 13 0.45 8.26 3.68
N VAL A 14 1.73 8.60 3.83
CA VAL A 14 2.18 9.70 4.71
C VAL A 14 2.07 11.02 3.94
N PRO A 15 1.37 12.04 4.47
CA PRO A 15 1.06 13.27 3.71
C PRO A 15 2.22 14.26 3.58
N TYR A 16 3.37 13.99 4.21
CA TYR A 16 4.55 14.85 4.22
C TYR A 16 5.85 14.03 4.28
N ALA A 17 6.98 14.67 3.98
CA ALA A 17 8.30 14.08 4.14
C ALA A 17 8.68 13.99 5.62
N LEU A 18 8.94 12.77 6.10
CA LEU A 18 9.43 12.57 7.46
C LEU A 18 10.88 13.04 7.61
N SER A 19 11.14 13.82 8.65
CA SER A 19 12.47 14.19 9.13
C SER A 19 13.03 13.11 10.06
N ALA A 20 14.33 13.19 10.39
CA ALA A 20 14.95 12.26 11.33
C ALA A 20 14.15 12.18 12.64
N TYR A 21 13.96 10.96 13.15
CA TYR A 21 13.16 10.63 14.34
C TYR A 21 11.65 10.84 14.22
N GLU A 22 11.13 11.31 13.09
CA GLU A 22 9.69 11.47 12.93
C GLU A 22 9.02 10.12 12.66
N THR A 23 7.82 9.98 13.24
CA THR A 23 6.94 8.83 13.05
C THR A 23 5.55 9.34 12.71
N HIS A 24 4.91 8.68 11.75
CA HIS A 24 3.51 8.88 11.42
C HIS A 24 2.71 7.61 11.78
N PRO A 25 1.94 7.63 12.88
CA PRO A 25 1.15 6.48 13.33
C PRO A 25 -0.30 6.52 12.83
N TRP A 26 -0.89 5.34 12.69
CA TRP A 26 -2.32 5.11 12.54
C TRP A 26 -2.77 4.03 13.51
N SER A 27 -4.00 4.15 14.01
CA SER A 27 -4.59 3.09 14.82
C SER A 27 -6.09 3.01 14.64
N SER A 28 -6.62 1.80 14.78
CA SER A 28 -8.05 1.50 14.77
C SER A 28 -8.33 0.45 15.84
N PHE A 29 -9.41 0.65 16.60
CA PHE A 29 -9.77 -0.21 17.72
C PHE A 29 -11.15 -0.83 17.52
N ASP A 30 -11.22 -2.15 17.57
CA ASP A 30 -12.46 -2.93 17.57
C ASP A 30 -12.79 -3.35 19.01
N SER A 31 -13.74 -2.62 19.61
CA SER A 31 -14.17 -2.86 20.99
C SER A 31 -14.92 -4.17 21.20
N PHE A 32 -15.54 -4.72 20.15
CA PHE A 32 -16.25 -6.01 20.24
C PHE A 32 -15.26 -7.18 20.29
N LYS A 33 -14.11 -7.03 19.61
CA LYS A 33 -13.07 -8.06 19.57
C LYS A 33 -11.94 -7.84 20.59
N GLY A 34 -11.88 -6.67 21.24
CA GLY A 34 -10.77 -6.30 22.13
C GLY A 34 -9.44 -6.30 21.37
N LEU A 35 -9.44 -5.68 20.18
CA LEU A 35 -8.35 -5.75 19.21
C LEU A 35 -8.03 -4.35 18.68
N THR A 36 -6.75 -3.96 18.79
CA THR A 36 -6.23 -2.74 18.16
C THR A 36 -5.37 -3.12 16.97
N CYS A 37 -5.64 -2.54 15.80
CA CYS A 37 -4.69 -2.53 14.68
C CYS A 37 -3.89 -1.24 14.75
N SER A 38 -2.57 -1.36 14.87
CA SER A 38 -1.62 -0.24 14.87
C SER A 38 -0.76 -0.33 13.62
N ALA A 39 -0.58 0.79 12.93
CA ALA A 39 0.37 0.90 11.84
C ALA A 39 1.22 2.15 12.02
N GLU A 40 2.47 2.12 11.56
CA GLU A 40 3.33 3.29 11.62
C GLU A 40 4.34 3.30 10.46
N VAL A 41 4.75 4.50 10.09
CA VAL A 41 5.95 4.76 9.28
C VAL A 41 6.89 5.62 10.11
N ARG A 42 8.13 5.17 10.29
CA ARG A 42 9.15 5.85 11.08
C ARG A 42 10.41 6.12 10.26
N MET A 43 10.95 7.33 10.39
CA MET A 43 12.26 7.71 9.86
C MET A 43 13.33 7.48 10.92
N GLY A 44 14.41 6.79 10.53
CA GLY A 44 15.55 6.51 11.38
C GLY A 44 16.29 7.78 11.83
N PRO A 45 17.15 7.65 12.85
CA PRO A 45 17.89 8.78 13.42
C PRO A 45 18.82 9.47 12.42
N GLY A 46 19.34 8.72 11.44
CA GLY A 46 20.22 9.24 10.39
C GLY A 46 19.49 9.88 9.21
N GLY A 47 18.16 9.82 9.16
CA GLY A 47 17.40 10.25 7.98
C GLY A 47 17.63 9.37 6.74
N ASP A 48 18.22 8.18 6.93
CA ASP A 48 18.72 7.26 5.91
C ASP A 48 18.07 5.87 5.99
N GLU A 49 16.98 5.75 6.75
CA GLU A 49 16.20 4.52 6.85
C GLU A 49 14.75 4.86 7.15
N ILE A 50 13.84 4.22 6.44
CA ILE A 50 12.42 4.23 6.76
C ILE A 50 12.01 2.81 7.12
N ALA A 51 11.29 2.66 8.22
CA ALA A 51 10.60 1.43 8.56
C ALA A 51 9.09 1.67 8.55
N ALA A 52 8.33 0.77 7.94
CA ALA A 52 6.87 0.75 8.02
C ALA A 52 6.41 -0.56 8.65
N GLU A 53 5.43 -0.50 9.54
CA GLU A 53 5.02 -1.61 10.38
C GLU A 53 3.51 -1.65 10.55
N ILE A 54 2.95 -2.86 10.61
CA ILE A 54 1.56 -3.12 10.97
C ILE A 54 1.53 -4.22 12.02
N GLN A 55 0.83 -3.97 13.12
CA GLN A 55 0.68 -4.89 14.24
C GLN A 55 -0.78 -4.99 14.68
N LEU A 56 -1.15 -6.17 15.16
CA LEU A 56 -2.38 -6.39 15.94
C LEU A 56 -2.02 -6.52 17.42
N ILE A 57 -2.75 -5.81 18.26
CA ILE A 57 -2.59 -5.81 19.72
C ILE A 57 -3.91 -6.31 20.31
N TYR A 58 -3.85 -7.44 21.01
CA TYR A 58 -5.00 -8.08 21.64
C TYR A 58 -5.06 -7.70 23.12
N ASP A 59 -6.20 -7.22 23.59
CA ASP A 59 -6.42 -6.94 25.01
C ASP A 59 -6.42 -8.25 25.82
N THR A 60 -7.07 -9.28 25.26
CA THR A 60 -7.05 -10.65 25.77
C THR A 60 -6.55 -11.59 24.66
N PRO A 61 -5.27 -12.01 24.71
CA PRO A 61 -4.70 -12.83 23.64
C PRO A 61 -5.42 -14.18 23.54
N PRO A 62 -5.75 -14.64 22.32
CA PRO A 62 -6.25 -15.99 22.11
C PRO A 62 -5.25 -17.04 22.60
N ALA A 63 -5.75 -18.20 23.04
CA ALA A 63 -4.90 -19.28 23.54
C ALA A 63 -3.79 -19.65 22.53
N GLY A 64 -2.53 -19.59 22.98
CA GLY A 64 -1.36 -19.90 22.16
C GLY A 64 -0.90 -18.80 21.21
N LYS A 65 -1.53 -17.60 21.23
CA LYS A 65 -1.08 -16.43 20.47
C LYS A 65 -0.44 -15.37 21.37
N PRO A 66 0.55 -14.60 20.87
CA PRO A 66 1.10 -13.45 21.61
C PRO A 66 0.08 -12.32 21.71
N SER A 67 0.25 -11.44 22.70
CA SER A 67 -0.54 -10.20 22.84
C SER A 67 -0.31 -9.23 21.68
N ILE A 68 0.87 -9.25 21.09
CA ILE A 68 1.22 -8.44 19.91
C ILE A 68 1.57 -9.39 18.76
N GLN A 69 0.90 -9.23 17.63
CA GLN A 69 1.15 -9.97 16.41
C GLN A 69 1.57 -8.99 15.30
N GLN A 70 2.85 -9.05 14.92
CA GLN A 70 3.36 -8.29 13.78
C GLN A 70 2.87 -8.91 12.47
N LEU A 71 2.08 -8.14 11.72
CA LEU A 71 1.53 -8.56 10.44
C LEU A 71 2.49 -8.28 9.29
N MET A 72 3.07 -7.08 9.28
CA MET A 72 3.95 -6.62 8.22
C MET A 72 5.07 -5.75 8.81
N TRP A 73 6.28 -5.90 8.26
CA TRP A 73 7.39 -4.98 8.46
C TRP A 73 8.15 -4.78 7.16
N LEU A 74 8.39 -3.52 6.85
CA LEU A 74 9.03 -3.04 5.65
C LEU A 74 10.21 -2.18 6.06
N ARG A 75 11.35 -2.36 5.40
CA ARG A 75 12.49 -1.46 5.50
C ARG A 75 12.82 -0.89 4.13
N VAL A 76 13.01 0.42 4.08
CA VAL A 76 13.36 1.17 2.88
C VAL A 76 14.60 1.98 3.18
N THR A 77 15.57 1.93 2.29
CA THR A 77 16.86 2.59 2.45
C THR A 77 17.20 3.39 1.19
N PRO A 78 17.97 4.48 1.30
CA PRO A 78 18.43 5.23 0.15
C PRO A 78 19.47 4.41 -0.62
N HIS A 79 19.37 4.48 -1.94
CA HIS A 79 20.37 4.03 -2.89
C HIS A 79 21.10 5.25 -3.49
N VAL A 80 22.01 4.97 -4.43
CA VAL A 80 22.73 5.99 -5.19
C VAL A 80 21.75 6.98 -5.85
N GLN A 81 22.09 8.27 -5.84
CA GLN A 81 21.28 9.39 -6.37
C GLN A 81 20.02 9.73 -5.54
N GLU A 82 20.05 9.55 -4.22
CA GLU A 82 18.95 9.93 -3.31
C GLU A 82 17.62 9.23 -3.61
N LYS A 83 17.68 8.09 -4.30
CA LYS A 83 16.49 7.28 -4.61
C LYS A 83 16.31 6.21 -3.55
N TRP A 84 15.11 6.12 -3.01
CA TRP A 84 14.74 5.14 -2.02
C TRP A 84 14.22 3.86 -2.69
N GLY A 85 14.63 2.73 -2.11
CA GLY A 85 14.22 1.40 -2.56
C GLY A 85 13.98 0.50 -1.37
N THR A 86 13.02 -0.42 -1.53
CA THR A 86 12.69 -1.36 -0.46
C THR A 86 13.82 -2.36 -0.33
N SER A 87 14.42 -2.45 0.86
CA SER A 87 15.52 -3.37 1.16
C SER A 87 15.05 -4.65 1.83
N HIS A 88 14.03 -4.58 2.70
CA HIS A 88 13.50 -5.74 3.39
C HIS A 88 11.99 -5.74 3.48
N LEU A 89 11.42 -6.94 3.42
CA LEU A 89 9.99 -7.17 3.64
C LEU A 89 9.79 -8.45 4.44
N ARG A 90 9.06 -8.31 5.55
CA ARG A 90 8.54 -9.42 6.33
C ARG A 90 7.03 -9.34 6.41
N ILE A 91 6.38 -10.46 6.14
CA ILE A 91 4.95 -10.64 6.36
C ILE A 91 4.80 -11.82 7.31
N ARG A 92 4.16 -11.62 8.46
CA ARG A 92 4.02 -12.64 9.53
C ARG A 92 5.35 -13.31 9.91
N ASN A 93 6.41 -12.49 10.06
CA ASN A 93 7.78 -12.93 10.34
C ASN A 93 8.44 -13.81 9.26
N GLU A 94 7.77 -14.06 8.13
CA GLU A 94 8.36 -14.71 6.97
C GLU A 94 9.05 -13.67 6.09
N ASN A 95 10.24 -13.96 5.54
CA ASN A 95 10.87 -13.09 4.55
C ASN A 95 10.12 -13.19 3.21
N TRP A 96 9.71 -12.06 2.64
CA TRP A 96 9.02 -11.96 1.35
C TRP A 96 9.83 -11.23 0.26
N GLU A 97 11.08 -10.88 0.55
CA GLU A 97 12.02 -10.34 -0.42
C GLU A 97 12.13 -11.27 -1.64
N ASN A 98 11.97 -10.70 -2.84
CA ASN A 98 12.11 -11.40 -4.11
C ASN A 98 11.19 -12.62 -4.32
N LYS A 99 10.20 -12.86 -3.45
CA LYS A 99 9.25 -13.97 -3.61
C LYS A 99 8.21 -13.73 -4.71
N VAL A 100 7.94 -12.47 -5.04
CA VAL A 100 7.01 -12.07 -6.10
C VAL A 100 7.64 -11.02 -7.01
N TYR A 101 7.22 -11.00 -8.28
CA TYR A 101 7.62 -9.95 -9.21
C TYR A 101 7.11 -8.58 -8.72
N LYS A 102 7.96 -7.55 -8.81
CA LYS A 102 7.68 -6.20 -8.28
C LYS A 102 7.25 -6.17 -6.81
N TRP A 103 7.80 -7.07 -5.98
CA TRP A 103 7.48 -7.13 -4.55
C TRP A 103 7.67 -5.79 -3.83
N GLU A 104 8.65 -4.97 -4.23
CA GLU A 104 8.90 -3.65 -3.65
C GLU A 104 7.75 -2.65 -3.88
N GLU A 105 7.06 -2.72 -5.02
CA GLU A 105 5.90 -1.87 -5.29
C GLU A 105 4.66 -2.44 -4.59
N LYS A 106 4.45 -3.75 -4.74
CA LYS A 106 3.31 -4.47 -4.15
C LYS A 106 3.25 -4.35 -2.62
N CYS A 107 4.39 -4.29 -1.94
CA CYS A 107 4.40 -4.13 -0.49
C CYS A 107 3.94 -2.74 -0.05
N CYS A 108 4.32 -1.68 -0.77
CA CYS A 108 3.80 -0.34 -0.50
C CYS A 108 2.28 -0.30 -0.74
N ASP A 109 1.80 -0.95 -1.80
CA ASP A 109 0.38 -1.01 -2.13
C ASP A 109 -0.42 -1.82 -1.07
N LEU A 110 0.13 -2.94 -0.58
CA LEU A 110 -0.41 -3.69 0.57
C LEU A 110 -0.49 -2.83 1.83
N PHE A 111 0.60 -2.13 2.17
CA PHE A 111 0.63 -1.24 3.33
C PHE A 111 -0.45 -0.17 3.20
N ARG A 112 -0.53 0.50 2.05
CA ARG A 112 -1.52 1.55 1.78
C ARG A 112 -2.95 1.04 1.86
N ALA A 113 -3.22 -0.17 1.38
CA ALA A 113 -4.52 -0.81 1.49
C ALA A 113 -4.92 -1.05 2.96
N CYS A 114 -3.98 -1.47 3.81
CA CYS A 114 -4.22 -1.59 5.25
C CYS A 114 -4.49 -0.22 5.88
N ILE A 115 -3.70 0.82 5.54
CA ILE A 115 -3.92 2.17 6.05
C ILE A 115 -5.32 2.68 5.70
N ALA A 116 -5.78 2.46 4.47
CA ALA A 116 -7.13 2.88 4.06
C ALA A 116 -8.23 2.25 4.93
N GLU A 117 -8.12 0.97 5.29
CA GLU A 117 -9.07 0.33 6.21
C GLU A 117 -8.97 0.88 7.64
N ILE A 118 -7.75 1.14 8.13
CA ILE A 118 -7.54 1.74 9.46
C ILE A 118 -8.14 3.14 9.53
N GLU A 119 -7.97 3.96 8.49
CA GLU A 119 -8.54 5.32 8.39
C GLU A 119 -10.08 5.31 8.34
N LEU A 120 -10.67 4.23 7.83
CA LEU A 120 -12.13 4.00 7.88
C LEU A 120 -12.62 3.50 9.25
N GLY A 121 -11.71 3.27 10.21
CA GLY A 121 -12.03 2.72 11.53
C GLY A 121 -12.24 1.20 11.53
N ASN A 122 -11.82 0.51 10.47
CA ASN A 122 -11.90 -0.95 10.38
C ASN A 122 -10.59 -1.61 10.82
N ILE A 123 -10.66 -2.88 11.19
CA ILE A 123 -9.49 -3.75 11.29
C ILE A 123 -9.28 -4.40 9.91
N PRO A 124 -8.14 -4.19 9.23
CA PRO A 124 -7.91 -4.75 7.90
C PRO A 124 -7.98 -6.28 7.90
N ASP A 125 -8.68 -6.86 6.91
CA ASP A 125 -8.56 -8.28 6.60
C ASP A 125 -7.21 -8.53 5.91
N PHE A 126 -6.17 -8.68 6.72
CA PHE A 126 -4.79 -8.74 6.24
C PHE A 126 -4.54 -9.92 5.30
N ASP A 127 -5.19 -11.07 5.51
CA ASP A 127 -5.04 -12.24 4.62
C ASP A 127 -5.60 -11.94 3.22
N ALA A 128 -6.82 -11.39 3.17
CA ALA A 128 -7.45 -11.01 1.91
C ALA A 128 -6.62 -9.95 1.17
N LEU A 129 -6.06 -8.98 1.89
CA LEU A 129 -5.20 -7.94 1.33
C LEU A 129 -3.87 -8.49 0.80
N VAL A 130 -3.23 -9.42 1.51
CA VAL A 130 -2.01 -10.08 1.02
C VAL A 130 -2.26 -10.86 -0.25
N ASP A 131 -3.35 -11.65 -0.31
CA ASP A 131 -3.69 -12.42 -1.50
C ASP A 131 -4.02 -11.50 -2.69
N ARG A 132 -4.71 -10.38 -2.45
CA ARG A 132 -5.03 -9.37 -3.47
C ARG A 132 -3.77 -8.66 -4.00
N GLU A 133 -2.95 -8.09 -3.13
CA GLU A 133 -1.85 -7.20 -3.56
C GLU A 133 -0.58 -7.99 -3.92
N MET A 134 -0.19 -8.93 -3.06
CA MET A 134 1.07 -9.67 -3.22
C MET A 134 0.93 -10.77 -4.27
N ARG A 135 -0.19 -11.52 -4.24
CA ARG A 135 -0.37 -12.72 -5.08
C ARG A 135 -1.23 -12.51 -6.32
N SER A 136 -1.74 -11.29 -6.57
CA SER A 136 -2.34 -10.96 -7.87
C SER A 136 -1.38 -11.37 -8.98
N LYS A 137 -1.77 -12.45 -9.68
CA LYS A 137 -1.29 -12.78 -11.02
C LYS A 137 -1.67 -11.57 -11.83
N GLU A 138 -0.71 -10.79 -12.30
CA GLU A 138 -0.95 -9.77 -13.30
C GLU A 138 -1.58 -10.45 -14.53
N ARG A 139 -2.91 -10.63 -14.52
CA ARG A 139 -3.70 -10.75 -15.72
C ARG A 139 -3.60 -9.37 -16.35
N PHE A 140 -2.61 -9.22 -17.22
CA PHE A 140 -2.58 -8.22 -18.28
C PHE A 140 -3.97 -8.18 -18.93
N GLY A 141 -4.86 -7.30 -18.46
CA GLY A 141 -6.25 -7.33 -18.88
C GLY A 141 -7.21 -6.37 -18.18
N ASP A 142 -6.99 -6.00 -16.91
CA ASP A 142 -7.89 -5.08 -16.21
C ASP A 142 -7.25 -3.72 -15.94
N GLN A 143 -7.08 -2.96 -17.02
CA GLN A 143 -6.92 -1.52 -16.95
C GLN A 143 -8.32 -0.89 -16.87
N ARG A 144 -8.92 -0.93 -15.69
CA ARG A 144 -10.15 -0.18 -15.37
C ARG A 144 -9.94 0.71 -14.16
N GLY A 145 -9.81 2.01 -14.44
CA GLY A 145 -10.33 3.04 -13.54
C GLY A 145 -9.31 3.76 -12.66
N SER A 146 -8.35 4.47 -13.26
CA SER A 146 -7.87 5.72 -12.64
C SER A 146 -8.13 6.85 -13.63
N GLY A 147 -9.18 7.62 -13.32
CA GLY A 147 -9.71 8.69 -14.15
C GLY A 147 -8.79 9.91 -14.15
N ALA A 148 -7.91 9.99 -15.14
CA ALA A 148 -7.29 11.24 -15.57
C ALA A 148 -7.87 11.60 -16.95
N GLY A 149 -8.63 12.71 -16.98
CA GLY A 149 -9.41 13.16 -18.12
C GLY A 149 -8.61 13.30 -19.42
N LYS A 150 -8.73 12.30 -20.29
CA LYS A 150 -8.48 12.47 -21.73
C LYS A 150 -9.83 12.53 -22.41
N ALA A 151 -10.23 13.74 -22.78
CA ALA A 151 -11.34 13.97 -23.69
C ALA A 151 -11.21 13.04 -24.91
N PRO A 152 -12.27 12.32 -25.32
CA PRO A 152 -12.19 11.45 -26.47
C PRO A 152 -11.88 12.29 -27.71
N LYS A 153 -10.75 12.03 -28.37
CA LYS A 153 -10.43 12.61 -29.68
C LYS A 153 -11.38 12.00 -30.71
N ILE A 154 -12.55 12.60 -30.85
CA ILE A 154 -13.50 12.27 -31.91
C ILE A 154 -12.83 12.60 -33.24
N LYS A 155 -12.60 11.59 -34.09
CA LYS A 155 -12.11 11.79 -35.45
C LYS A 155 -13.26 12.36 -36.28
N PRO A 156 -13.12 13.52 -36.97
CA PRO A 156 -14.21 14.14 -37.73
C PRO A 156 -14.86 13.24 -38.79
N ALA A 157 -14.12 12.23 -39.28
CA ALA A 157 -14.62 11.24 -40.23
C ALA A 157 -15.76 10.35 -39.68
N GLN A 158 -15.91 10.22 -38.35
CA GLN A 158 -16.96 9.40 -37.73
C GLN A 158 -18.27 10.18 -37.51
N LEU A 159 -18.27 11.50 -37.65
CA LEU A 159 -19.48 12.33 -37.54
C LEU A 159 -20.26 12.43 -38.85
N LEU A 160 -19.63 12.14 -40.00
CA LEU A 160 -20.27 12.24 -41.31
C LEU A 160 -21.13 11.03 -41.70
N ASP A 161 -20.91 9.87 -41.08
CA ASP A 161 -21.69 8.64 -41.36
C ASP A 161 -22.99 8.54 -40.54
N LEU A 162 -23.16 9.37 -39.49
CA LEU A 162 -24.37 9.39 -38.69
C LEU A 162 -25.55 10.13 -39.34
N LYS A 163 -25.35 10.78 -40.50
CA LYS A 163 -26.39 11.59 -41.17
C LYS A 163 -27.02 10.93 -42.41
N ARG A 164 -26.75 9.63 -42.64
CA ARG A 164 -27.42 8.81 -43.68
C ARG A 164 -28.19 7.63 -43.07
N GLY A 165 -29.00 7.89 -42.05
CA GLY A 165 -30.07 6.99 -41.61
C GLY A 165 -31.38 7.41 -42.25
N GLY A 166 -31.62 7.02 -43.50
CA GLY A 166 -32.90 7.17 -44.21
C GLY A 166 -33.26 5.87 -44.90
N GLY A 167 -34.42 5.30 -44.56
CA GLY A 167 -35.05 4.18 -45.26
C GLY A 167 -35.51 3.07 -44.34
N PHE A 168 -36.70 3.20 -43.74
CA PHE A 168 -37.92 2.46 -44.08
C PHE A 168 -39.13 3.27 -43.63
#